data_AF-A0A8H4B4S2-F1
#
_entry.id   AF-A0A8H4B4S2-F1
#
_cell.length_a   1.000
_cell.length_b   1.000
_cell.length_c   1.000
_cell.angle_alpha   90.00
_cell.angle_beta   90.00
_cell.angle_gamma   90.00
#
_symmetry.space_group_name_H-M   'P 1'
#
loop_
_entity.id
_entity.type
_entity.pdbx_description
1 polymer ?
#
loop_
_entity_poly.entity_id
_entity_poly.type
_entity_poly.pdbx_seq_one_letter_code
_entity_poly.pdbx_strand_id
1 'polypeptide(L)'
;MQMTQFCVILDSCDYRESKKSLIKEEMNDWQGPSIWIFNNETFSDDDFKAICNVDCNKKPNKIGKNGLGFISCYNLTDLPQLISRDRILFFDPQKKFLPDNKCGSVFYFDEYRKEDKNHIINMFKDQSEPYLKLNANMFKLDFNDKEYGGTLFRLPLRIAKSEISNKKCSIDSIKGSLNAIKDDIASYLIFLRNKKNV
;
A
#
# COMPACT_ATOMS: atom_id res chain seq x y z
N MET A 1 13.17 -2.80 24.73
CA MET A 1 13.48 -2.44 23.32
C MET A 1 12.50 -3.21 22.47
N GLN A 2 11.47 -2.56 21.90
CA GLN A 2 10.46 -3.25 21.09
C GLN A 2 11.10 -3.62 19.75
N MET A 3 10.93 -4.85 19.31
CA MET A 3 11.55 -5.38 18.10
C MET A 3 10.70 -4.97 16.90
N THR A 4 11.22 -4.12 16.02
CA THR A 4 10.54 -3.77 14.76
C THR A 4 10.64 -4.96 13.80
N GLN A 5 9.50 -5.42 13.28
CA GLN A 5 9.40 -6.49 12.30
C GLN A 5 8.93 -5.90 10.97
N PHE A 6 9.65 -6.24 9.90
CA PHE A 6 9.36 -5.79 8.55
C PHE A 6 9.28 -6.99 7.61
N CYS A 7 8.30 -7.02 6.70
CA CYS A 7 8.15 -8.12 5.75
C CYS A 7 7.72 -7.60 4.39
N VAL A 8 8.27 -8.16 3.32
CA VAL A 8 7.92 -7.84 1.94
C VAL A 8 7.46 -9.11 1.24
N ILE A 9 6.30 -9.07 0.58
CA ILE A 9 5.76 -10.16 -0.21
C ILE A 9 5.48 -9.65 -1.62
N LEU A 10 5.90 -10.41 -2.63
CA LEU A 10 5.43 -10.26 -4.00
C LEU A 10 4.23 -11.19 -4.20
N ASP A 11 3.05 -10.60 -4.31
CA ASP A 11 1.80 -11.29 -4.58
C ASP A 11 1.54 -11.26 -6.09
N SER A 12 1.47 -12.44 -6.71
CA SER A 12 1.21 -12.62 -8.14
C SER A 12 -0.27 -12.81 -8.47
N CYS A 13 -1.18 -12.75 -7.50
CA CYS A 13 -2.61 -12.89 -7.73
C CYS A 13 -3.17 -11.78 -8.61
N ASP A 14 -4.22 -12.12 -9.35
CA ASP A 14 -4.92 -11.23 -10.25
C ASP A 14 -6.42 -11.26 -9.94
N TYR A 15 -6.96 -10.14 -9.50
CA TYR A 15 -8.35 -9.99 -9.07
C TYR A 15 -9.20 -9.20 -10.09
N ARG A 16 -8.67 -8.94 -11.29
CA ARG A 16 -9.30 -8.08 -12.32
C ARG A 16 -10.52 -8.67 -13.02
N GLU A 17 -10.81 -9.95 -12.80
CA GLU A 17 -11.98 -10.61 -13.39
C GLU A 17 -13.29 -10.22 -12.70
N SER A 18 -13.24 -9.76 -11.44
CA SER A 18 -14.41 -9.32 -10.68
C SER A 18 -14.54 -7.79 -10.73
N LYS A 19 -15.45 -7.26 -11.57
CA LYS A 19 -15.58 -5.80 -11.84
C LYS A 19 -16.88 -5.17 -11.37
N LYS A 20 -17.60 -5.78 -10.43
CA LYS A 20 -18.99 -5.42 -10.12
C LYS A 20 -19.12 -4.44 -8.96
N SER A 21 -18.08 -4.29 -8.15
CA SER A 21 -18.12 -3.54 -6.88
C SER A 21 -16.77 -2.90 -6.55
N LEU A 22 -16.26 -2.10 -7.49
CA LEU A 22 -15.12 -1.22 -7.29
C LEU A 22 -15.58 0.19 -6.90
N ILE A 23 -14.71 1.00 -6.28
CA ILE A 23 -15.01 2.42 -5.98
C ILE A 23 -15.22 3.19 -7.29
N LYS A 24 -14.38 2.92 -8.29
CA LYS A 24 -14.56 3.31 -9.70
C LYS A 24 -14.12 2.18 -10.61
N GLU A 25 -14.70 2.09 -11.81
CA GLU A 25 -14.38 1.03 -12.77
C GLU A 25 -12.90 1.03 -13.15
N GLU A 26 -12.28 2.20 -13.31
CA GLU A 26 -10.87 2.34 -13.69
C GLU A 26 -9.91 1.87 -12.59
N MET A 27 -10.38 1.67 -11.36
CA MET A 27 -9.56 1.05 -10.30
C MET A 27 -9.27 -0.43 -10.56
N ASN A 28 -9.95 -1.04 -11.54
CA ASN A 28 -9.67 -2.39 -11.98
C ASN A 28 -8.21 -2.58 -12.39
N ASP A 29 -7.56 -1.56 -12.98
CA ASP A 29 -6.14 -1.66 -13.36
C ASP A 29 -5.21 -1.93 -12.16
N TRP A 30 -5.68 -1.64 -10.93
CA TRP A 30 -4.96 -1.80 -9.68
C TRP A 30 -5.40 -3.03 -8.87
N GLN A 31 -6.14 -3.95 -9.48
CA GLN A 31 -6.54 -5.24 -8.90
C GLN A 31 -5.61 -6.41 -9.27
N GLY A 32 -4.49 -6.12 -9.95
CA GLY A 32 -3.52 -7.14 -10.35
C GLY A 32 -2.41 -7.43 -9.31
N PRO A 33 -1.32 -8.07 -9.76
CA PRO A 33 -0.14 -8.37 -8.95
C PRO A 33 0.39 -7.17 -8.17
N SER A 34 0.88 -7.39 -6.96
CA SER A 34 1.25 -6.31 -6.05
C SER A 34 2.42 -6.66 -5.14
N ILE A 35 3.15 -5.63 -4.70
CA ILE A 35 4.09 -5.78 -3.59
C ILE A 35 3.37 -5.37 -2.32
N TRP A 36 3.41 -6.23 -1.31
CA TRP A 36 2.93 -5.95 0.02
C TRP A 36 4.10 -5.72 0.96
N ILE A 37 4.00 -4.69 1.79
CA ILE A 37 5.04 -4.32 2.75
C ILE A 37 4.40 -4.15 4.12
N PHE A 38 4.78 -4.97 5.07
CA PHE A 38 4.30 -4.94 6.44
C PHE A 38 5.35 -4.34 7.39
N ASN A 39 4.89 -3.54 8.35
CA ASN A 39 5.62 -3.08 9.52
C ASN A 39 4.74 -3.26 10.76
N ASN A 40 5.30 -3.71 11.89
CA ASN A 40 4.54 -3.89 13.13
C ASN A 40 4.30 -2.60 13.93
N GLU A 41 4.75 -1.45 13.43
CA GLU A 41 4.39 -0.14 13.99
C GLU A 41 3.14 0.41 13.28
N THR A 42 2.28 1.10 14.01
CA THR A 42 1.08 1.76 13.51
C THR A 42 1.31 3.25 13.28
N PHE A 43 0.65 3.82 12.29
CA PHE A 43 0.69 5.28 12.05
C PHE A 43 -0.01 6.05 13.17
N SER A 44 0.62 7.12 13.64
CA SER A 44 -0.04 8.15 14.46
C SER A 44 -0.86 9.10 13.60
N ASP A 45 -1.71 9.93 14.22
CA ASP A 45 -2.45 10.97 13.50
C ASP A 45 -1.53 11.98 12.80
N ASP A 46 -0.36 12.26 13.38
CA ASP A 46 0.62 13.15 12.76
C ASP A 46 1.33 12.48 11.57
N ASP A 47 1.56 11.16 11.62
CA ASP A 47 2.06 10.40 10.47
C ASP A 47 1.05 10.42 9.32
N PHE A 48 -0.24 10.23 9.61
CA PHE A 48 -1.31 10.33 8.60
C PHE A 48 -1.39 11.73 7.99
N LYS A 49 -1.32 12.79 8.80
CA LYS A 49 -1.27 14.17 8.29
C LYS A 49 -0.03 14.39 7.43
N ALA A 50 1.13 13.91 7.87
CA ALA A 50 2.39 14.08 7.17
C ALA A 50 2.37 13.39 5.81
N ILE A 51 1.94 12.12 5.74
CA ILE A 51 1.94 11.33 4.50
C ILE A 51 0.92 11.84 3.48
N CYS A 52 -0.25 12.31 3.93
CA CYS A 52 -1.26 12.90 3.04
C CYS A 52 -0.87 14.28 2.49
N ASN A 53 0.02 15.00 3.18
CA ASN A 53 0.53 16.30 2.77
C ASN A 53 1.83 16.21 1.94
N VAL A 54 2.31 15.00 1.63
CA VAL A 54 3.46 14.82 0.74
C VAL A 54 3.08 15.33 -0.65
N ASP A 55 3.81 16.34 -1.12
CA ASP A 55 3.70 16.87 -2.47
C ASP A 55 4.41 15.93 -3.44
N CYS A 56 3.64 15.04 -4.06
CA CYS A 56 4.09 14.09 -5.08
C CYS A 56 4.69 14.76 -6.33
N ASN A 57 4.44 16.06 -6.56
CA ASN A 57 4.97 16.81 -7.71
C ASN A 57 6.36 17.41 -7.45
N LYS A 58 6.85 17.38 -6.20
CA LYS A 58 8.21 17.87 -5.89
C LYS A 58 9.26 16.82 -6.22
N LYS A 59 10.26 17.22 -7.02
CA LYS A 59 11.44 16.39 -7.31
C LYS A 59 12.16 15.98 -6.02
N PRO A 60 12.59 14.71 -5.88
CA PRO A 60 13.15 14.21 -4.64
C PRO A 60 14.57 14.76 -4.42
N ASN A 61 14.72 15.80 -3.61
CA ASN A 61 16.03 16.44 -3.41
C ASN A 61 16.78 16.00 -2.14
N LYS A 62 16.16 15.29 -1.17
CA LYS A 62 16.86 14.73 0.01
C LYS A 62 16.17 13.48 0.58
N ILE A 63 16.90 12.39 0.73
CA ILE A 63 16.42 11.17 1.40
C ILE A 63 16.44 11.37 2.93
N GLY A 64 15.41 10.91 3.64
CA GLY A 64 15.57 10.46 5.02
C GLY A 64 14.81 11.16 6.15
N LYS A 65 14.04 12.25 5.92
CA LYS A 65 13.27 12.88 7.03
C LYS A 65 11.81 13.28 6.76
N ASN A 66 11.37 13.36 5.51
CA ASN A 66 10.07 13.99 5.17
C ASN A 66 9.18 13.14 4.22
N GLY A 67 9.11 11.82 4.38
CA GLY A 67 8.23 10.99 3.52
C GLY A 67 8.71 10.79 2.08
N LEU A 68 9.93 11.23 1.72
CA LEU A 68 10.50 11.00 0.37
C LEU A 68 10.72 9.52 0.02
N GLY A 69 10.84 8.65 1.04
CA GLY A 69 10.86 7.20 0.82
C GLY A 69 9.56 6.69 0.20
N PHE A 70 8.43 7.30 0.53
CA PHE A 70 7.12 6.95 -0.02
C PHE A 70 6.98 7.35 -1.49
N ILE A 71 7.56 8.48 -1.93
CA ILE A 71 7.53 8.89 -3.35
C ILE A 71 8.17 7.82 -4.25
N SER A 72 9.15 7.06 -3.73
CA SER A 72 9.78 5.98 -4.48
C SER A 72 8.81 4.86 -4.89
N CYS A 73 7.68 4.70 -4.19
CA CYS A 73 6.61 3.77 -4.55
C CYS A 73 6.05 4.08 -5.94
N TYR A 74 6.08 5.35 -6.37
CA TYR A 74 5.63 5.77 -7.70
C TYR A 74 6.51 5.25 -8.84
N ASN A 75 7.67 4.65 -8.56
CA ASN A 75 8.40 3.87 -9.57
C ASN A 75 7.66 2.56 -9.94
N LEU A 76 6.86 2.02 -9.02
CA LEU A 76 6.21 0.71 -9.13
C LEU A 76 4.72 0.80 -9.46
N THR A 77 4.03 1.79 -8.89
CA THR A 77 2.56 1.92 -8.94
C THR A 77 2.14 3.38 -9.11
N ASP A 78 0.95 3.66 -9.65
CA ASP A 78 0.36 5.01 -9.59
C ASP A 78 -0.64 5.17 -8.44
N LEU A 79 -1.01 4.06 -7.80
CA LEU A 79 -1.98 4.04 -6.72
C LEU A 79 -1.46 3.23 -5.52
N PRO A 80 -0.43 3.75 -4.80
CA PRO A 80 -0.05 3.17 -3.53
C PRO A 80 -1.24 3.14 -2.57
N GLN A 81 -1.28 2.12 -1.71
CA GLN A 81 -2.34 1.93 -0.72
C GLN A 81 -1.69 1.68 0.64
N LEU A 82 -2.27 2.23 1.71
CA LEU A 82 -1.82 2.04 3.08
C LEU A 82 -3.00 1.64 3.96
N ILE A 83 -2.75 0.70 4.87
CA ILE A 83 -3.65 0.32 5.95
C ILE A 83 -2.90 0.44 7.26
N SER A 84 -3.45 1.17 8.21
CA SER A 84 -2.96 1.19 9.58
C SER A 84 -4.07 1.65 10.51
N ARG A 85 -4.15 1.03 11.70
CA ARG A 85 -5.26 1.26 12.63
C ARG A 85 -6.60 1.04 11.93
N ASP A 86 -7.52 1.97 12.04
CA ASP A 86 -8.89 2.01 11.52
C ASP A 86 -9.01 2.51 10.08
N ARG A 87 -7.88 2.79 9.39
CA ARG A 87 -7.87 3.56 8.13
C ARG A 87 -7.27 2.80 6.97
N ILE A 88 -7.91 2.96 5.80
CA ILE A 88 -7.35 2.63 4.49
C ILE A 88 -7.17 3.92 3.71
N LEU A 89 -5.96 4.14 3.18
CA LEU A 89 -5.60 5.28 2.36
C LEU A 89 -5.27 4.81 0.96
N PHE A 90 -5.85 5.49 -0.04
CA PHE A 90 -5.51 5.32 -1.45
C PHE A 90 -4.85 6.60 -1.95
N PHE A 91 -3.61 6.53 -2.41
CA PHE A 91 -2.85 7.71 -2.84
C PHE A 91 -2.94 7.92 -4.34
N ASP A 92 -3.81 8.83 -4.77
CA ASP A 92 -4.11 9.13 -6.18
C ASP A 92 -3.62 10.54 -6.55
N PRO A 93 -2.33 10.72 -6.86
CA PRO A 93 -1.75 12.03 -7.13
C PRO A 93 -2.32 12.69 -8.39
N GLN A 94 -2.82 11.88 -9.34
CA GLN A 94 -3.42 12.34 -10.59
C GLN A 94 -4.92 12.66 -10.45
N LYS A 95 -5.53 12.37 -9.29
CA LYS A 95 -6.96 12.62 -9.01
C LYS A 95 -7.90 11.95 -10.02
N LYS A 96 -7.54 10.77 -10.52
CA LYS A 96 -8.33 10.04 -11.53
C LYS A 96 -9.48 9.25 -10.88
N PHE A 97 -9.24 8.67 -9.71
CA PHE A 97 -10.08 7.65 -9.11
C PHE A 97 -10.88 8.17 -7.92
N LEU A 98 -10.38 9.15 -7.17
CA LEU A 98 -10.93 9.52 -5.87
C LEU A 98 -11.50 10.95 -5.87
N PRO A 99 -12.56 11.22 -5.07
CA PRO A 99 -13.26 12.50 -5.08
C PRO A 99 -12.52 13.63 -4.35
N ASP A 100 -11.57 13.32 -3.46
CA ASP A 100 -10.93 14.33 -2.61
C ASP A 100 -9.78 15.07 -3.30
N ASN A 101 -9.68 16.37 -3.02
CA ASN A 101 -8.66 17.25 -3.60
C ASN A 101 -7.23 17.07 -3.05
N LYS A 102 -7.00 16.07 -2.19
CA LYS A 102 -5.69 15.76 -1.57
C LYS A 102 -5.03 14.56 -2.25
N CYS A 103 -3.73 14.36 -2.00
CA CYS A 103 -2.94 13.27 -2.59
C CYS A 103 -3.37 11.84 -2.17
N GLY A 104 -4.47 11.71 -1.40
CA GLY A 104 -5.16 10.45 -1.19
C GLY A 104 -6.53 10.63 -0.52
N SER A 105 -7.40 9.63 -0.67
CA SER A 105 -8.65 9.52 0.10
C SER A 105 -8.48 8.56 1.25
N VAL A 106 -9.07 8.94 2.39
CA VAL A 106 -9.09 8.18 3.63
C VAL A 106 -10.45 7.52 3.75
N PHE A 107 -10.46 6.22 3.99
CA PHE A 107 -11.65 5.46 4.32
C PHE A 107 -11.49 4.87 5.72
N TYR A 108 -12.49 5.09 6.56
CA TYR A 108 -12.58 4.52 7.90
C TYR A 108 -13.40 3.24 7.83
N PHE A 109 -12.94 2.17 8.46
CA PHE A 109 -13.67 0.91 8.52
C PHE A 109 -14.18 0.54 9.91
N ASP A 110 -13.97 1.40 10.90
CA ASP A 110 -14.52 1.26 12.26
C ASP A 110 -15.89 1.94 12.43
N GLU A 111 -16.30 2.80 11.50
CA GLU A 111 -17.59 3.53 11.53
C GLU A 111 -18.81 2.61 11.44
N TYR A 112 -18.67 1.47 10.75
CA TYR A 112 -19.73 0.49 10.54
C TYR A 112 -19.27 -0.87 11.06
N ARG A 113 -20.21 -1.72 11.48
CA ARG A 113 -19.86 -3.12 11.75
C ARG A 113 -19.70 -3.87 10.44
N LYS A 114 -18.88 -4.91 10.44
CA LYS A 114 -18.63 -5.72 9.24
C LYS A 114 -19.90 -6.29 8.62
N GLU A 115 -20.95 -6.54 9.41
CA GLU A 115 -22.24 -7.05 8.94
C GLU A 115 -23.10 -5.97 8.27
N ASP A 116 -22.80 -4.69 8.49
CA ASP A 116 -23.56 -3.58 7.91
C ASP A 116 -23.33 -3.48 6.41
N LYS A 117 -24.41 -3.34 5.64
CA LYS A 117 -24.32 -3.17 4.17
C LYS A 117 -23.49 -1.95 3.75
N ASN A 118 -23.42 -0.95 4.62
CA ASN A 118 -22.67 0.30 4.40
C ASN A 118 -21.20 0.20 4.79
N HIS A 119 -20.76 -0.94 5.36
CA HIS A 119 -19.34 -1.17 5.59
C HIS A 119 -18.59 -1.20 4.25
N ILE A 120 -17.40 -0.57 4.20
CA ILE A 120 -16.65 -0.39 2.94
C ILE A 120 -16.43 -1.69 2.17
N ILE A 121 -16.13 -2.80 2.87
CA ILE A 121 -15.95 -4.11 2.25
C ILE A 121 -17.22 -4.70 1.64
N ASN A 122 -18.39 -4.31 2.13
CA ASN A 122 -19.68 -4.79 1.62
C ASN A 122 -20.16 -3.93 0.44
N MET A 123 -19.87 -2.62 0.49
CA MET A 123 -20.13 -1.70 -0.60
C MET A 123 -19.21 -1.95 -1.80
N PHE A 124 -17.92 -2.20 -1.53
CA PHE A 124 -16.89 -2.39 -2.55
C PHE A 124 -16.16 -3.72 -2.36
N LYS A 125 -16.87 -4.82 -2.61
CA LYS A 125 -16.37 -6.19 -2.38
C LYS A 125 -15.15 -6.51 -3.24
N ASP A 126 -15.23 -6.20 -4.52
CA ASP A 126 -14.11 -6.43 -5.46
C ASP A 126 -12.93 -5.51 -5.14
N GLN A 127 -13.21 -4.28 -4.68
CA GLN A 127 -12.13 -3.37 -4.24
C GLN A 127 -11.36 -3.93 -3.04
N SER A 128 -12.08 -4.64 -2.17
CA SER A 128 -11.58 -5.14 -0.89
C SER A 128 -10.99 -6.55 -0.98
N GLU A 129 -11.24 -7.25 -2.08
CA GLU A 129 -10.87 -8.65 -2.28
C GLU A 129 -9.38 -8.95 -2.06
N PRO A 130 -8.42 -8.15 -2.55
CA PRO A 130 -6.99 -8.41 -2.32
C PRO A 130 -6.61 -8.41 -0.84
N TYR A 131 -7.21 -7.53 -0.04
CA TYR A 131 -6.91 -7.43 1.39
C TYR A 131 -7.52 -8.58 2.20
N LEU A 132 -8.64 -9.13 1.73
CA LEU A 132 -9.31 -10.26 2.37
C LEU A 132 -8.67 -11.60 2.00
N LYS A 133 -8.16 -11.72 0.77
CA LYS A 133 -7.58 -12.97 0.25
C LYS A 133 -6.09 -13.14 0.54
N LEU A 134 -5.38 -12.08 0.93
CA LEU A 134 -3.99 -12.19 1.37
C LEU A 134 -3.90 -12.88 2.74
N ASN A 135 -3.95 -14.20 2.71
CA ASN A 135 -3.98 -15.03 3.91
C ASN A 135 -2.57 -15.43 4.38
N ALA A 136 -1.72 -14.42 4.64
CA ALA A 136 -0.45 -14.60 5.34
C ALA A 136 -0.58 -13.97 6.73
N ASN A 137 -0.14 -14.67 7.80
CA ASN A 137 -0.45 -14.33 9.20
C ASN A 137 -0.44 -12.83 9.53
N MET A 138 0.67 -12.12 9.25
CA MET A 138 0.82 -10.70 9.58
C MET A 138 0.07 -9.75 8.64
N PHE A 139 -0.29 -10.24 7.46
CA PHE A 139 -0.98 -9.50 6.41
C PHE A 139 -2.50 -9.68 6.47
N LYS A 140 -2.98 -10.60 7.33
CA LYS A 140 -4.39 -10.85 7.52
C LYS A 140 -5.05 -9.60 8.08
N LEU A 141 -5.92 -9.01 7.27
CA LEU A 141 -6.77 -7.92 7.70
C LEU A 141 -8.08 -8.48 8.24
N ASP A 142 -8.32 -8.31 9.54
CA ASP A 142 -9.61 -8.64 10.14
C ASP A 142 -10.43 -7.36 10.36
N PHE A 143 -11.37 -7.12 9.46
CA PHE A 143 -12.32 -6.00 9.56
C PHE A 143 -13.36 -6.16 10.68
N ASN A 144 -13.35 -7.26 11.43
CA ASN A 144 -14.12 -7.35 12.67
C ASN A 144 -13.43 -6.61 13.82
N ASP A 145 -12.11 -6.45 13.75
CA ASP A 145 -11.36 -5.65 14.70
C ASP A 145 -11.48 -4.18 14.34
N LYS A 146 -11.52 -3.31 15.36
CA LYS A 146 -11.63 -1.86 15.17
C LYS A 146 -10.38 -1.24 14.57
N GLU A 147 -9.23 -1.92 14.71
CA GLU A 147 -7.94 -1.41 14.24
C GLU A 147 -7.05 -2.56 13.76
N TYR A 148 -6.30 -2.32 12.69
CA TYR A 148 -5.21 -3.17 12.23
C TYR A 148 -3.93 -2.89 13.01
N GLY A 149 -3.40 -3.92 13.68
CA GLY A 149 -2.22 -3.87 14.57
C GLY A 149 -0.86 -3.74 13.88
N GLY A 150 -0.75 -2.88 12.89
CA GLY A 150 0.48 -2.59 12.16
C GLY A 150 0.28 -1.56 11.05
N THR A 151 1.24 -1.50 10.13
CA THR A 151 1.14 -0.73 8.88
C THR A 151 1.37 -1.68 7.72
N LEU A 152 0.42 -1.71 6.80
CA LEU A 152 0.48 -2.51 5.59
C LEU A 152 0.40 -1.61 4.38
N PHE A 153 1.42 -1.63 3.54
CA PHE A 153 1.35 -1.05 2.20
C PHE A 153 0.99 -2.12 1.18
N ARG A 154 0.13 -1.76 0.23
CA ARG A 154 -0.08 -2.51 -1.01
C ARG A 154 0.32 -1.62 -2.17
N LEU A 155 1.19 -2.14 -3.03
CA LEU A 155 1.70 -1.45 -4.22
C LEU A 155 1.34 -2.27 -5.46
N PRO A 156 0.13 -2.07 -6.03
CA PRO A 156 -0.28 -2.78 -7.25
C PRO A 156 0.60 -2.37 -8.43
N LEU A 157 1.17 -3.35 -9.12
CA LEU A 157 2.19 -3.10 -10.14
C LEU A 157 1.60 -2.41 -11.37
N ARG A 158 2.29 -1.37 -11.86
CA ARG A 158 1.91 -0.67 -13.08
C ARG A 158 2.04 -1.57 -14.31
N ILE A 159 0.91 -1.84 -14.97
CA ILE A 159 0.82 -2.68 -16.18
C ILE A 159 0.82 -1.87 -17.48
N ALA A 160 0.45 -0.59 -17.41
CA ALA A 160 0.33 0.33 -18.55
C ALA A 160 1.09 1.63 -18.28
N LYS A 161 1.42 2.39 -19.33
CA LYS A 161 2.07 3.70 -19.15
C LYS A 161 1.09 4.67 -18.49
N SER A 162 1.60 5.56 -17.66
CA SER A 162 0.84 6.67 -17.07
C SER A 162 1.61 7.98 -17.20
N GLU A 163 1.02 9.07 -16.72
CA GLU A 163 1.70 10.38 -16.69
C GLU A 163 2.80 10.42 -15.63
N ILE A 164 2.72 9.57 -14.59
CA ILE A 164 3.75 9.44 -13.56
C ILE A 164 4.97 8.70 -14.11
N SER A 165 4.77 7.60 -14.84
CA SER A 165 5.87 6.81 -15.39
C SER A 165 5.49 6.01 -16.63
N ASN A 166 6.44 5.94 -17.57
CA ASN A 166 6.35 5.07 -18.73
C ASN A 166 6.84 3.62 -18.45
N LYS A 167 7.38 3.35 -17.25
CA LYS A 167 7.95 2.06 -16.88
C LYS A 167 6.85 1.11 -16.40
N LYS A 168 6.63 0.06 -17.19
CA LYS A 168 5.82 -1.10 -16.79
C LYS A 168 6.63 -1.98 -15.84
N CYS A 169 5.94 -2.60 -14.89
CA CYS A 169 6.53 -3.58 -13.98
C CYS A 169 6.10 -4.99 -14.41
N SER A 170 7.06 -5.89 -14.60
CA SER A 170 6.79 -7.32 -14.72
C SER A 170 7.11 -8.02 -13.40
N ILE A 171 6.34 -9.05 -13.06
CA ILE A 171 6.56 -9.86 -11.86
C ILE A 171 7.99 -10.39 -11.83
N ASP A 172 8.51 -10.90 -12.96
CA ASP A 172 9.87 -11.46 -13.03
C ASP A 172 10.96 -10.43 -12.74
N SER A 173 10.81 -9.20 -13.25
CA SER A 173 11.78 -8.12 -12.98
C SER A 173 11.77 -7.71 -11.51
N ILE A 174 10.58 -7.63 -10.90
CA ILE A 174 10.43 -7.32 -9.48
C ILE A 174 10.98 -8.45 -8.62
N LYS A 175 10.69 -9.71 -8.97
CA LYS A 175 11.22 -10.89 -8.28
C LYS A 175 12.75 -10.92 -8.32
N GLY A 176 13.36 -10.65 -9.47
CA GLY A 176 14.81 -10.54 -9.60
C GLY A 176 15.40 -9.44 -8.72
N SER A 177 14.75 -8.27 -8.67
CA SER A 177 15.17 -7.15 -7.82
C SER A 177 15.07 -7.48 -6.33
N LEU A 178 13.97 -8.12 -5.90
CA LEU A 178 13.77 -8.53 -4.51
C LEU A 178 14.78 -9.62 -4.09
N ASN A 179 15.10 -10.56 -4.97
CA ASN A 179 16.14 -11.57 -4.72
C ASN A 179 17.51 -10.92 -4.54
N ALA A 180 17.88 -9.98 -5.41
CA ALA A 180 19.15 -9.25 -5.28
C ALA A 180 19.23 -8.47 -3.95
N ILE A 181 18.12 -7.84 -3.52
CA ILE A 181 18.05 -7.16 -2.20
C ILE A 181 18.20 -8.16 -1.06
N LYS A 182 17.54 -9.33 -1.17
CA LYS A 182 17.62 -10.39 -0.17
C LYS A 182 19.04 -10.91 -0.02
N ASP A 183 19.76 -11.09 -1.12
CA ASP A 183 21.13 -11.60 -1.13
C ASP A 183 22.13 -10.59 -0.52
N ASP A 184 21.82 -9.29 -0.56
CA ASP A 184 22.68 -8.20 -0.06
C ASP A 184 22.14 -7.53 1.22
N ILE A 185 21.16 -8.16 1.89
CA ILE A 185 20.41 -7.53 2.98
C ILE A 185 21.28 -7.17 4.19
N ALA A 186 22.35 -7.95 4.42
CA ALA A 186 23.33 -7.67 5.47
C ALA A 186 24.03 -6.33 5.26
N SER A 187 24.38 -5.97 4.02
CA SER A 187 25.01 -4.70 3.67
C SER A 187 24.07 -3.51 3.89
N TYR A 188 22.78 -3.67 3.59
CA TYR A 188 21.76 -2.63 3.81
C TYR A 188 21.45 -2.43 5.30
N LEU A 189 21.47 -3.51 6.10
CA LEU A 189 21.19 -3.45 7.54
C LEU A 189 22.25 -2.69 8.34
N ILE A 190 23.50 -2.65 7.87
CA ILE A 190 24.58 -1.86 8.49
C ILE A 190 24.26 -0.35 8.47
N PHE A 191 23.49 0.13 7.48
CA PHE A 191 23.09 1.52 7.36
C PHE A 191 21.79 1.86 8.11
N LEU A 192 21.01 0.86 8.51
CA LEU A 192 19.82 1.03 9.33
C LEU A 192 20.23 1.00 10.80
N ARG A 193 20.62 2.16 11.33
CA ARG A 193 20.94 2.38 12.74
C ARG A 193 19.66 2.24 13.59
N ASN A 194 19.19 1.00 13.79
CA ASN A 194 18.23 0.47 14.79
C ASN A 194 17.38 -0.74 14.34
N LYS A 195 17.75 -1.56 13.34
CA LYS A 195 16.92 -2.72 12.94
C LYS A 195 17.70 -4.04 12.98
N LYS A 196 17.21 -5.00 13.78
CA LYS A 196 17.91 -6.27 14.06
C LYS A 196 17.37 -7.50 13.32
N ASN A 197 16.27 -7.42 12.55
CA ASN A 197 15.85 -8.49 11.62
C ASN A 197 15.01 -7.91 10.47
N VAL A 198 15.35 -8.30 9.24
CA VAL A 198 14.61 -8.05 7.98
C VAL A 198 14.50 -9.37 7.24
#